data_AF-A0A6I9UN62-F1
#
_entry.id   AF-A0A6I9UN62-F1
#
_cell.length_a   1.000
_cell.length_b   1.000
_cell.length_c   1.000
_cell.angle_alpha   90.00
_cell.angle_beta   90.00
_cell.angle_gamma   90.00
#
_symmetry.space_group_name_H-M   'P 1'
#
loop_
_entity.id
_entity.type
_entity.pdbx_description
1 polymer ?
#
loop_
_entity_poly.entity_id
_entity_poly.type
_entity_poly.pdbx_seq_one_letter_code
_entity_poly.pdbx_strand_id
1 'polypeptide(L)'
;MAFATRFLSRSTRQAYAGQNVLRSEYGDQCRSFAKGAGPAPTALKGDEMLKGIFLEVKKKFETALGILRQEKIMIDPHDPAAVAQYAKVMKTIREKADLFSESQRIKYTIETRTQDIADARSYLLALKDIRMKRGLVDELGAEAMMMDALDKVENELKKPLMRNNEEGMSLLMAEFDKINQRLGIRREDLPEYEEQLELKIAKAQLEELKKDALEAMETQKKREEFKDEEMPDVKSLDIRNFI
;
A
#
# COMPACT_ATOMS: atom_id res chain seq x y z
N MET A 1 -36.73 58.76 -9.98
CA MET A 1 -37.94 59.18 -10.73
C MET A 1 -38.27 58.07 -11.71
N ALA A 2 -39.25 57.21 -11.39
CA ALA A 2 -40.63 57.26 -11.88
C ALA A 2 -40.73 57.01 -13.41
N PHE A 3 -41.03 55.77 -13.83
CA PHE A 3 -42.38 55.23 -14.14
C PHE A 3 -43.03 55.80 -15.42
N ALA A 4 -43.37 54.92 -16.37
CA ALA A 4 -44.65 54.86 -17.11
C ALA A 4 -44.51 53.93 -18.34
N THR A 5 -44.82 52.63 -18.27
CA THR A 5 -46.12 52.01 -18.61
C THR A 5 -46.92 52.63 -19.76
N ARG A 6 -47.18 51.82 -20.80
CA ARG A 6 -48.38 51.90 -21.65
C ARG A 6 -49.01 50.51 -21.82
N PHE A 7 -50.01 50.25 -20.97
CA PHE A 7 -51.38 49.80 -21.27
C PHE A 7 -51.80 49.91 -22.77
N LEU A 8 -52.68 49.11 -23.41
CA LEU A 8 -53.89 48.37 -22.99
C LEU A 8 -54.45 47.51 -24.15
N SER A 9 -55.43 46.65 -23.81
CA SER A 9 -56.55 46.09 -24.60
C SER A 9 -56.37 44.63 -25.08
N ARG A 10 -57.31 43.69 -24.88
CA ARG A 10 -58.78 43.70 -24.67
C ARG A 10 -59.17 42.54 -23.71
N SER A 11 -60.03 42.73 -22.68
CA SER A 11 -61.51 42.52 -22.63
C SER A 11 -61.95 41.11 -23.08
N THR A 12 -62.76 40.26 -22.42
CA THR A 12 -63.72 40.33 -21.29
C THR A 12 -64.33 38.92 -21.14
N ARG A 13 -64.50 38.36 -19.92
CA ARG A 13 -65.73 37.66 -19.46
C ARG A 13 -65.56 37.01 -18.07
N GLN A 14 -66.48 37.40 -17.16
CA GLN A 14 -67.15 36.60 -16.12
C GLN A 14 -66.39 36.16 -14.85
N ALA A 15 -66.51 37.01 -13.82
CA ALA A 15 -67.29 36.78 -12.59
C ALA A 15 -67.20 35.44 -11.81
N TYR A 16 -66.73 35.58 -10.56
CA TYR A 16 -67.09 34.87 -9.31
C TYR A 16 -66.69 33.40 -9.10
N ALA A 17 -65.72 33.19 -8.20
CA ALA A 17 -65.84 32.48 -6.91
C ALA A 17 -64.53 31.75 -6.54
N GLY A 18 -63.97 32.05 -5.37
CA GLY A 18 -62.86 31.29 -4.79
C GLY A 18 -61.87 32.14 -4.01
N GLN A 19 -62.23 32.54 -2.79
CA GLN A 19 -61.22 32.88 -1.78
C GLN A 19 -60.44 31.61 -1.45
N ASN A 20 -59.17 31.53 -1.86
CA ASN A 20 -58.21 30.61 -1.25
C ASN A 20 -57.09 31.43 -0.64
N VAL A 21 -57.22 31.61 0.67
CA VAL A 21 -56.15 32.00 1.59
C VAL A 21 -55.08 30.92 1.49
N LEU A 22 -53.98 31.19 0.79
CA LEU A 22 -52.77 30.39 0.93
C LEU A 22 -52.02 30.91 2.16
N ARG A 23 -52.11 30.13 3.23
CA ARG A 23 -51.32 30.26 4.46
C ARG A 23 -49.84 30.39 4.12
N SER A 24 -49.23 31.43 4.70
CA SER A 24 -47.79 31.55 4.89
C SER A 24 -47.35 30.61 6.02
N GLU A 25 -47.28 29.30 5.75
CA GLU A 25 -46.61 28.34 6.62
C GLU A 25 -45.78 27.42 5.71
N TYR A 26 -44.56 27.06 6.13
CA TYR A 26 -43.50 26.35 5.36
C TYR A 26 -42.53 27.22 4.54
N GLY A 27 -41.87 28.14 5.24
CA GLY A 27 -40.53 28.61 4.87
C GLY A 27 -39.53 28.12 5.91
N ASP A 28 -39.22 26.82 5.94
CA ASP A 28 -38.22 26.29 6.88
C ASP A 28 -36.82 26.74 6.45
N GLN A 29 -36.26 27.66 7.24
CA GLN A 29 -34.90 28.13 7.13
C GLN A 29 -33.95 26.95 7.39
N CYS A 30 -33.05 26.60 6.45
CA CYS A 30 -32.08 25.50 6.59
C CYS A 30 -31.10 25.62 7.80
N ARG A 31 -31.26 26.61 8.67
CA ARG A 31 -30.49 26.81 9.91
C ARG A 31 -31.17 26.25 11.17
N SER A 32 -32.37 25.68 11.06
CA SER A 32 -33.14 25.17 12.20
C SER A 32 -32.64 23.83 12.77
N PHE A 33 -31.85 23.05 12.02
CA PHE A 33 -31.43 21.70 12.44
C PHE A 33 -30.30 21.65 13.48
N ALA A 34 -29.72 22.80 13.88
CA ALA A 34 -28.59 22.84 14.81
C ALA A 34 -28.95 23.07 16.28
N LYS A 35 -30.24 23.22 16.65
CA LYS A 35 -30.67 23.50 18.03
C LYS A 35 -31.23 22.31 18.81
N GLY A 36 -31.17 21.10 18.25
CA GLY A 36 -31.69 19.88 18.89
C GLY A 36 -30.71 18.70 18.91
N ALA A 37 -29.44 18.90 18.52
CA ALA A 37 -28.42 17.89 18.76
C ALA A 37 -28.07 17.93 20.25
N GLY A 38 -28.44 16.89 21.00
CA GLY A 38 -27.88 16.63 22.32
C GLY A 38 -26.34 16.57 22.27
N PRO A 39 -25.67 16.38 23.42
CA PRO A 39 -24.21 16.23 23.43
C PRO A 39 -23.78 15.25 22.33
N ALA A 40 -22.73 15.60 21.59
CA ALA A 40 -22.21 14.81 20.48
C ALA A 40 -22.21 13.32 20.87
N PRO A 41 -22.70 12.41 20.01
CA PRO A 41 -22.74 10.99 20.34
C PRO A 41 -21.35 10.57 20.80
N THR A 42 -21.30 9.90 21.95
CA THR A 42 -20.07 9.40 22.56
C THR A 42 -19.32 8.62 21.48
N ALA A 43 -18.04 8.94 21.27
CA ALA A 43 -17.24 8.32 20.22
C ALA A 43 -17.41 6.80 20.27
N LEU A 44 -17.86 6.20 19.17
CA LEU A 44 -18.01 4.76 19.13
C LEU A 44 -16.62 4.13 19.18
N LYS A 45 -16.49 2.96 19.79
CA LYS A 45 -15.21 2.22 19.85
C LYS A 45 -14.58 2.03 18.45
N GLY A 46 -15.41 1.95 17.40
CA GLY A 46 -14.97 1.95 16.01
C GLY A 46 -14.34 3.28 15.55
N ASP A 47 -14.86 4.42 15.99
CA ASP A 47 -14.32 5.74 15.64
C ASP A 47 -12.93 5.95 16.26
N GLU A 48 -12.72 5.49 17.48
CA GLU A 48 -11.41 5.53 18.15
C GLU A 48 -10.40 4.64 17.45
N MET A 49 -10.80 3.44 17.04
CA MET A 49 -9.96 2.53 16.25
C MET A 49 -9.53 3.15 14.91
N LEU A 50 -10.48 3.73 14.16
CA LEU A 50 -10.19 4.37 12.88
C LEU A 50 -9.29 5.61 13.04
N LYS A 51 -9.52 6.42 14.07
CA LYS A 51 -8.64 7.55 14.41
C LYS A 51 -7.23 7.06 14.74
N GLY A 52 -7.09 5.97 15.49
CA GLY A 52 -5.81 5.35 15.78
C GLY A 52 -5.05 4.96 14.50
N ILE A 53 -5.72 4.23 13.60
CA ILE A 53 -5.13 3.83 12.31
C ILE A 53 -4.75 5.06 11.48
N PHE A 54 -5.62 6.06 11.39
CA PHE A 54 -5.34 7.28 10.65
C PHE A 54 -4.11 8.01 11.19
N LEU A 55 -4.01 8.17 12.52
CA LEU A 55 -2.86 8.82 13.15
C LEU A 55 -1.57 8.04 12.94
N GLU A 56 -1.62 6.70 13.00
CA GLU A 56 -0.48 5.85 12.72
C GLU A 56 0.00 6.01 11.27
N VAL A 57 -0.91 5.89 10.30
CA VAL A 57 -0.61 6.07 8.88
C VAL A 57 -0.06 7.46 8.61
N LYS A 58 -0.70 8.49 9.15
CA LYS A 58 -0.24 9.89 9.04
C LYS A 58 1.20 10.04 9.56
N LYS A 59 1.50 9.51 10.75
CA LYS A 59 2.85 9.55 11.33
C LYS A 59 3.89 8.87 10.43
N LYS A 60 3.55 7.73 9.83
CA LYS A 60 4.42 7.01 8.88
C LYS A 60 4.71 7.86 7.63
N PHE A 61 3.69 8.49 7.06
CA PHE A 61 3.86 9.42 5.93
C PHE A 61 4.70 10.64 6.29
N GLU A 62 4.41 11.31 7.41
CA GLU A 62 5.18 12.49 7.86
C GLU A 62 6.65 12.14 8.11
N THR A 63 6.92 10.95 8.64
CA THR A 63 8.30 10.45 8.83
C THR A 63 9.02 10.27 7.51
N ALA A 64 8.36 9.64 6.53
CA ALA A 64 8.93 9.45 5.19
C ALA A 64 9.23 10.79 4.49
N LEU A 65 8.25 11.71 4.48
CA LEU A 65 8.41 13.04 3.88
C LEU A 65 9.50 13.85 4.57
N GLY A 66 9.61 13.75 5.91
CA GLY A 66 10.67 14.41 6.67
C GLY A 66 12.08 14.00 6.24
N ILE A 67 12.28 12.72 5.90
CA ILE A 67 13.56 12.20 5.41
C ILE A 67 13.78 12.61 3.95
N LEU A 68 12.77 12.44 3.08
CA LEU A 68 12.87 12.80 1.67
C LEU A 68 13.14 14.29 1.43
N ARG A 69 12.67 15.18 2.32
CA ARG A 69 12.98 16.62 2.29
C ARG A 69 14.42 16.97 2.66
N GLN A 70 15.14 16.07 3.33
CA GLN A 70 16.53 16.31 3.75
C GLN A 70 17.52 15.77 2.71
N GLU A 71 17.23 14.59 2.16
CA GLU A 71 18.12 13.86 1.28
C GLU A 71 17.99 14.31 -0.18
N LYS A 72 19.11 14.66 -0.82
CA LYS A 72 19.13 14.93 -2.27
C LYS A 72 19.25 13.62 -3.02
N ILE A 73 18.20 13.23 -3.74
CA ILE A 73 18.16 12.00 -4.53
C ILE A 73 18.56 12.31 -5.98
N MET A 74 19.58 11.62 -6.48
CA MET A 74 19.95 11.66 -7.88
C MET A 74 19.12 10.64 -8.67
N ILE A 75 18.36 11.11 -9.65
CA ILE A 75 17.50 10.25 -10.47
C ILE A 75 18.33 9.65 -11.63
N ASP A 76 19.15 8.64 -11.30
CA ASP A 76 19.90 7.87 -12.30
C ASP A 76 19.88 6.36 -11.99
N PRO A 77 19.01 5.58 -12.67
CA PRO A 77 18.93 4.14 -12.45
C PRO A 77 20.12 3.34 -13.01
N HIS A 78 20.98 3.96 -13.82
CA HIS A 78 22.15 3.31 -14.40
C HIS A 78 23.45 3.59 -13.65
N ASP A 79 23.45 4.56 -12.73
CA ASP A 79 24.56 4.80 -11.81
C ASP A 79 24.41 3.95 -10.54
N PRO A 80 25.31 2.99 -10.28
CA PRO A 80 25.25 2.17 -9.06
C PRO A 80 25.31 3.00 -7.77
N ALA A 81 26.01 4.14 -7.78
CA ALA A 81 26.12 4.99 -6.60
C ALA A 81 24.79 5.68 -6.27
N ALA A 82 24.09 6.20 -7.28
CA ALA A 82 22.75 6.77 -7.12
C ALA A 82 21.73 5.71 -6.65
N VAL A 83 21.77 4.50 -7.21
CA VAL A 83 20.91 3.38 -6.77
C VAL A 83 21.18 3.01 -5.32
N ALA A 84 22.44 2.86 -4.92
CA ALA A 84 22.81 2.52 -3.55
C ALA A 84 22.41 3.62 -2.54
N GLN A 85 22.60 4.90 -2.91
CA GLN A 85 22.16 6.03 -2.10
C GLN A 85 20.64 5.99 -1.91
N TYR A 86 19.89 5.82 -3.00
CA TYR A 86 18.42 5.76 -2.94
C TYR A 86 17.93 4.57 -2.11
N ALA A 87 18.52 3.37 -2.29
CA ALA A 87 18.22 2.20 -1.47
C ALA A 87 18.42 2.48 0.03
N LYS A 88 19.52 3.14 0.39
CA LYS A 88 19.80 3.54 1.79
C LYS A 88 18.76 4.52 2.33
N VAL A 89 18.33 5.51 1.54
CA VAL A 89 17.27 6.45 1.93
C VAL A 89 15.96 5.70 2.18
N MET A 90 15.56 4.82 1.24
CA MET A 90 14.32 4.04 1.36
C MET A 90 14.36 3.06 2.54
N LYS A 91 15.52 2.44 2.80
CA LYS A 91 15.74 1.62 3.99
C LYS A 91 15.58 2.43 5.28
N THR A 92 16.20 3.62 5.32
CA THR A 92 16.09 4.53 6.49
C THR A 92 14.64 4.95 6.73
N ILE A 93 13.90 5.27 5.66
CA ILE A 93 12.46 5.57 5.74
C ILE A 93 11.72 4.38 6.33
N ARG A 94 11.98 3.17 5.80
CA ARG A 94 11.32 1.96 6.24
C ARG A 94 11.53 1.68 7.73
N GLU A 95 12.78 1.76 8.19
CA GLU A 95 13.15 1.54 9.59
C GLU A 95 12.54 2.61 10.51
N LYS A 96 12.66 3.91 10.15
CA LYS A 96 12.15 5.00 11.00
C LYS A 96 10.62 5.09 11.01
N ALA A 97 9.97 4.69 9.92
CA ALA A 97 8.51 4.65 9.82
C ALA A 97 7.92 3.32 10.32
N ASP A 98 8.72 2.43 10.90
CA ASP A 98 8.26 1.12 11.41
C ASP A 98 7.46 0.34 10.34
N LEU A 99 8.04 0.28 9.15
CA LEU A 99 7.53 -0.46 8.02
C LEU A 99 8.28 -1.79 7.91
N PHE A 100 7.58 -2.85 7.53
CA PHE A 100 8.21 -4.15 7.35
C PHE A 100 9.17 -4.18 6.15
N SER A 101 10.34 -4.79 6.34
CA SER A 101 11.18 -5.24 5.23
C SER A 101 10.48 -6.35 4.43
N GLU A 102 10.97 -6.66 3.23
CA GLU A 102 10.33 -7.69 2.41
C GLU A 102 10.37 -9.07 3.08
N SER A 103 11.49 -9.41 3.75
CA SER A 103 11.61 -10.65 4.52
C SER A 103 10.60 -10.69 5.69
N GLN A 104 10.44 -9.57 6.41
CA GLN A 104 9.46 -9.43 7.48
C GLN A 104 8.02 -9.53 6.96
N ARG A 105 7.70 -8.94 5.80
CA ARG A 105 6.37 -9.07 5.16
C ARG A 105 6.05 -10.50 4.78
N ILE A 106 7.04 -11.23 4.26
CA ILE A 106 6.92 -12.66 3.93
C ILE A 106 6.64 -13.45 5.21
N LYS A 107 7.46 -13.26 6.25
CA LYS A 107 7.30 -13.91 7.55
C LYS A 107 5.92 -13.65 8.16
N TYR A 108 5.52 -12.38 8.24
CA TYR A 108 4.21 -11.99 8.75
C TYR A 108 3.07 -12.67 7.98
N THR A 109 3.15 -12.70 6.65
CA THR A 109 2.11 -13.35 5.82
C THR A 109 2.02 -14.85 6.09
N ILE A 110 3.17 -15.52 6.23
CA ILE A 110 3.22 -16.95 6.55
C ILE A 110 2.61 -17.19 7.91
N GLU A 111 3.03 -16.45 8.94
CA GLU A 111 2.54 -16.58 10.31
C GLU A 111 1.02 -16.39 10.38
N THR A 112 0.50 -15.26 9.87
CA THR A 112 -0.94 -14.98 9.90
C THR A 112 -1.78 -16.03 9.17
N ARG A 113 -1.28 -16.57 8.05
CA ARG A 113 -2.03 -17.56 7.25
C ARG A 113 -1.93 -18.99 7.76
N THR A 114 -0.98 -19.26 8.65
CA THR A 114 -0.69 -20.63 9.12
C THR A 114 -0.78 -20.79 10.63
N GLN A 115 -1.15 -19.76 11.38
CA GLN A 115 -1.21 -19.76 12.84
C GLN A 115 -2.08 -20.90 13.40
N ASP A 116 -3.22 -21.20 12.76
CA ASP A 116 -4.21 -22.17 13.25
C ASP A 116 -3.99 -23.60 12.68
N ILE A 117 -2.94 -23.79 11.89
CA ILE A 117 -2.63 -25.07 11.26
C ILE A 117 -1.80 -25.93 12.22
N ALA A 118 -2.33 -27.06 12.65
CA ALA A 118 -1.69 -27.90 13.67
C ALA A 118 -0.72 -28.95 13.10
N ASP A 119 -0.96 -29.47 11.89
CA ASP A 119 -0.14 -30.51 11.27
C ASP A 119 0.82 -29.95 10.20
N ALA A 120 1.94 -30.65 9.97
CA ALA A 120 3.00 -30.22 9.07
C ALA A 120 2.58 -30.30 7.59
N ARG A 121 1.75 -31.28 7.19
CA ARG A 121 1.33 -31.43 5.79
C ARG A 121 0.47 -30.26 5.34
N SER A 122 -0.57 -29.94 6.11
CA SER A 122 -1.43 -28.79 5.86
C SER A 122 -0.63 -27.48 5.86
N TYR A 123 0.40 -27.38 6.70
CA TYR A 123 1.29 -26.22 6.73
C TYR A 123 2.10 -26.07 5.42
N LEU A 124 2.73 -27.15 4.94
CA LEU A 124 3.48 -27.10 3.67
C LEU A 124 2.57 -26.81 2.47
N LEU A 125 1.36 -27.36 2.45
CA LEU A 125 0.37 -27.05 1.42
C LEU A 125 -0.05 -25.57 1.46
N ALA A 126 -0.23 -25.00 2.66
CA ALA A 126 -0.51 -23.57 2.81
C ALA A 126 0.67 -22.69 2.34
N LEU A 127 1.92 -23.09 2.59
CA LEU A 127 3.09 -22.39 2.06
C LEU A 127 3.12 -22.41 0.53
N LYS A 128 2.83 -23.55 -0.08
CA LYS A 128 2.69 -23.69 -1.52
C LYS A 128 1.62 -22.76 -2.08
N ASP A 129 0.46 -22.69 -1.45
CA ASP A 129 -0.61 -21.77 -1.85
C ASP A 129 -0.20 -20.30 -1.72
N ILE A 130 0.53 -19.93 -0.67
CA ILE A 130 1.05 -18.57 -0.50
C ILE A 130 2.01 -18.23 -1.64
N ARG A 131 2.94 -19.14 -1.97
CA ARG A 131 3.90 -18.97 -3.05
C ARG A 131 3.20 -18.81 -4.41
N MET A 132 2.28 -19.72 -4.76
CA MET A 132 1.54 -19.67 -6.02
C MET A 132 0.72 -18.38 -6.16
N LYS A 133 0.03 -17.95 -5.10
CA LYS A 133 -0.73 -16.67 -5.10
C LYS A 133 0.15 -15.44 -5.27
N ARG A 134 1.45 -15.54 -4.99
CA ARG A 134 2.45 -14.49 -5.23
C ARG A 134 3.13 -14.60 -6.60
N GLY A 135 2.77 -15.58 -7.43
CA GLY A 135 3.35 -15.78 -8.76
C GLY A 135 4.80 -16.28 -8.73
N LEU A 136 5.26 -16.82 -7.60
CA LEU A 136 6.62 -17.35 -7.45
C LEU A 136 6.65 -18.80 -7.95
N VAL A 137 7.51 -19.11 -8.92
CA VAL A 137 7.67 -20.47 -9.48
C VAL A 137 8.69 -21.26 -8.66
N ASP A 138 8.52 -22.60 -8.59
CA ASP A 138 9.42 -23.49 -7.82
C ASP A 138 10.36 -24.12 -8.84
N GLU A 139 11.31 -23.31 -9.28
CA GLU A 139 12.26 -23.71 -10.32
C GLU A 139 13.19 -24.84 -9.86
N LEU A 140 13.43 -24.91 -8.54
CA LEU A 140 14.34 -25.88 -7.93
C LEU A 140 13.63 -27.20 -7.57
N GLY A 141 12.30 -27.26 -7.67
CA GLY A 141 11.51 -28.41 -7.23
C GLY A 141 11.60 -28.65 -5.72
N ALA A 142 11.88 -27.61 -4.94
CA ALA A 142 12.09 -27.71 -3.50
C ALA A 142 10.84 -28.21 -2.78
N GLU A 143 9.64 -27.82 -3.23
CA GLU A 143 8.40 -28.22 -2.59
C GLU A 143 8.14 -29.72 -2.68
N ALA A 144 8.42 -30.32 -3.85
CA ALA A 144 8.29 -31.76 -4.04
C ALA A 144 9.25 -32.50 -3.09
N MET A 145 10.50 -32.05 -3.01
CA MET A 145 11.49 -32.63 -2.10
C MET A 145 11.08 -32.48 -0.62
N MET A 146 10.49 -31.35 -0.23
CA MET A 146 10.00 -31.11 1.14
C MET A 146 8.81 -32.02 1.48
N MET A 147 7.89 -32.23 0.53
CA MET A 147 6.77 -33.15 0.72
C MET A 147 7.24 -34.60 0.81
N ASP A 148 8.20 -35.02 -0.04
CA ASP A 148 8.80 -36.35 0.02
C ASP A 148 9.51 -36.59 1.36
N ALA A 149 10.20 -35.56 1.89
CA ALA A 149 10.82 -35.62 3.21
C ALA A 149 9.78 -35.77 4.33
N LEU A 150 8.67 -35.04 4.25
CA LEU A 150 7.57 -35.18 5.19
C LEU A 150 6.95 -36.59 5.14
N ASP A 151 6.73 -37.13 3.94
CA ASP A 151 6.18 -38.47 3.78
C ASP A 151 7.08 -39.54 4.41
N LYS A 152 8.42 -39.41 4.30
CA LYS A 152 9.36 -40.30 5.00
C LYS A 152 9.19 -40.24 6.52
N VAL A 153 9.18 -39.04 7.09
CA VAL A 153 9.05 -38.84 8.54
C VAL A 153 7.71 -39.40 9.05
N GLU A 154 6.62 -39.13 8.34
CA GLU A 154 5.31 -39.65 8.74
C GLU A 154 5.17 -41.16 8.59
N ASN A 155 5.82 -41.77 7.60
CA ASN A 155 5.88 -43.23 7.45
C ASN A 155 6.64 -43.88 8.61
N GLU A 156 7.73 -43.27 9.08
CA GLU A 156 8.46 -43.73 10.26
C GLU A 156 7.62 -43.59 11.54
N LEU A 157 6.90 -42.46 11.68
CA LEU A 157 6.03 -42.20 12.83
C LEU A 157 4.71 -42.98 12.79
N LYS A 158 4.32 -43.51 11.62
CA LYS A 158 3.03 -44.17 11.34
C LYS A 158 1.81 -43.30 11.67
N LYS A 159 1.97 -41.98 11.68
CA LYS A 159 0.93 -40.98 11.97
C LYS A 159 1.32 -39.62 11.36
N PRO A 160 0.34 -38.73 11.12
CA PRO A 160 0.62 -37.37 10.70
C PRO A 160 1.55 -36.63 11.67
N LEU A 161 2.46 -35.83 11.13
CA LEU A 161 3.38 -35.05 11.95
C LEU A 161 2.70 -33.77 12.44
N MET A 162 2.53 -33.65 13.75
CA MET A 162 2.03 -32.42 14.38
C MET A 162 3.18 -31.41 14.57
N ARG A 163 2.91 -30.12 14.35
CA ARG A 163 3.91 -29.03 14.47
C ARG A 163 4.41 -28.81 15.90
N ASN A 164 3.66 -29.26 16.91
CA ASN A 164 4.06 -29.23 18.31
C ASN A 164 4.85 -30.48 18.75
N ASN A 165 5.06 -31.46 17.85
CA ASN A 165 5.90 -32.63 18.13
C ASN A 165 7.36 -32.27 17.86
N GLU A 166 8.09 -31.87 18.90
CA GLU A 166 9.48 -31.42 18.81
C GLU A 166 10.42 -32.46 18.17
N GLU A 167 10.32 -33.73 18.57
CA GLU A 167 11.16 -34.81 18.04
C GLU A 167 10.92 -35.03 16.55
N GLY A 168 9.66 -35.16 16.15
CA GLY A 168 9.30 -35.36 14.75
C GLY A 168 9.63 -34.16 13.87
N MET A 169 9.45 -32.94 14.38
CA MET A 169 9.83 -31.72 13.68
C MET A 169 11.35 -31.60 13.55
N SER A 170 12.13 -32.04 14.54
CA SER A 170 13.59 -32.08 14.44
C SER A 170 14.06 -33.02 13.34
N LEU A 171 13.43 -34.19 13.18
CA LEU A 171 13.72 -35.12 12.08
C LEU A 171 13.41 -34.48 10.71
N LEU A 172 12.25 -33.83 10.60
CA LEU A 172 11.86 -33.13 9.37
C LEU A 172 12.84 -31.99 9.02
N MET A 173 13.23 -31.19 10.01
CA MET A 173 14.20 -30.10 9.80
C MET A 173 15.55 -30.62 9.35
N ALA A 174 16.01 -31.75 9.88
CA ALA A 174 17.26 -32.39 9.43
C ALA A 174 17.18 -32.86 7.96
N GLU A 175 16.04 -33.38 7.52
CA GLU A 175 15.83 -33.69 6.09
C GLU A 175 15.79 -32.42 5.23
N PHE A 176 15.16 -31.35 5.71
CA PHE A 176 15.15 -30.06 5.01
C PHE A 176 16.56 -29.45 4.89
N ASP A 177 17.41 -29.59 5.90
CA ASP A 177 18.78 -29.08 5.83
C ASP A 177 19.62 -29.85 4.79
N LYS A 178 19.41 -31.16 4.63
CA LYS A 178 20.02 -31.94 3.53
C LYS A 178 19.54 -31.47 2.16
N ILE A 179 18.23 -31.19 2.03
CA ILE A 179 17.65 -30.65 0.79
C ILE A 179 18.25 -29.28 0.48
N ASN A 180 18.31 -28.39 1.47
CA ASN A 180 18.89 -27.05 1.33
C ASN A 180 20.35 -27.13 0.87
N GLN A 181 21.17 -28.01 1.47
CA GLN A 181 22.56 -28.25 1.04
C GLN A 181 22.64 -28.71 -0.43
N ARG A 182 21.76 -29.63 -0.85
CA ARG A 182 21.71 -30.11 -2.24
C ARG A 182 21.32 -29.01 -3.22
N LEU A 183 20.41 -28.13 -2.80
CA LEU A 183 19.95 -26.99 -3.60
C LEU A 183 20.88 -25.77 -3.53
N GLY A 184 21.96 -25.85 -2.74
CA GLY A 184 22.86 -24.71 -2.52
C GLY A 184 22.23 -23.55 -1.75
N ILE A 185 21.13 -23.81 -1.02
CA ILE A 185 20.42 -22.81 -0.22
C ILE A 185 21.07 -22.76 1.17
N ARG A 186 21.52 -21.57 1.56
CA ARG A 186 22.12 -21.30 2.87
C ARG A 186 21.33 -20.22 3.57
N ARG A 187 21.01 -20.42 4.86
CA ARG A 187 20.25 -19.43 5.64
C ARG A 187 21.07 -18.17 5.90
N GLU A 188 22.39 -18.33 5.92
CA GLU A 188 23.38 -17.28 6.14
C GLU A 188 23.42 -16.27 5.00
N ASP A 189 23.00 -16.66 3.79
CA ASP A 189 22.98 -15.79 2.61
C ASP A 189 21.71 -14.91 2.56
N LEU A 190 20.73 -15.12 3.47
CA LEU A 190 19.47 -14.38 3.49
C LEU A 190 19.64 -12.85 3.59
N PRO A 191 20.54 -12.30 4.45
CA PRO A 191 20.78 -10.86 4.50
C PRO A 191 21.33 -10.31 3.18
N GLU A 192 22.17 -11.07 2.47
CA GLU A 192 22.72 -10.68 1.18
C GLU A 192 21.61 -10.64 0.12
N TYR A 193 20.74 -11.64 0.09
CA TYR A 193 19.58 -11.63 -0.82
C TYR A 193 18.63 -10.46 -0.55
N GLU A 194 18.43 -10.10 0.73
CA GLU A 194 17.62 -8.94 1.10
C GLU A 194 18.25 -7.63 0.61
N GLU A 195 19.56 -7.45 0.78
CA GLU A 195 20.28 -6.28 0.26
C GLU A 195 20.23 -6.20 -1.28
N GLN A 196 20.46 -7.31 -1.98
CA GLN A 196 20.34 -7.36 -3.44
C GLN A 196 18.92 -7.05 -3.91
N LEU A 197 17.89 -7.50 -3.19
CA LEU A 197 16.50 -7.20 -3.48
C LEU A 197 16.21 -5.70 -3.27
N GLU A 198 16.71 -5.09 -2.20
CA GLU A 198 16.58 -3.65 -1.94
C GLU A 198 17.18 -2.83 -3.08
N LEU A 199 18.36 -3.19 -3.57
CA LEU A 199 18.99 -2.53 -4.72
C LEU A 199 18.17 -2.66 -6.01
N LYS A 200 17.60 -3.85 -6.28
CA LYS A 200 16.72 -4.07 -7.45
C LYS A 200 15.45 -3.23 -7.36
N ILE A 201 14.82 -3.17 -6.19
CA ILE A 201 13.63 -2.34 -5.95
C ILE A 201 13.98 -0.85 -6.12
N ALA A 202 15.08 -0.40 -5.53
CA ALA A 202 15.56 0.97 -5.64
C ALA A 202 15.80 1.37 -7.10
N LYS A 203 16.46 0.50 -7.88
CA LYS A 203 16.67 0.74 -9.31
C LYS A 203 15.35 0.85 -10.07
N ALA A 204 14.42 -0.08 -9.88
CA ALA A 204 13.12 -0.06 -10.56
C ALA A 204 12.31 1.21 -10.23
N GLN A 205 12.33 1.63 -8.96
CA GLN A 205 11.70 2.88 -8.53
C GLN A 205 12.36 4.12 -9.15
N LEU A 206 13.69 4.13 -9.29
CA LEU A 206 14.38 5.22 -9.99
C LEU A 206 14.08 5.23 -11.50
N GLU A 207 13.88 4.07 -12.13
CA GLU A 207 13.43 3.98 -13.53
C GLU A 207 12.03 4.56 -13.69
N GLU A 208 11.11 4.25 -12.77
CA GLU A 208 9.76 4.83 -12.75
C GLU A 208 9.80 6.35 -12.50
N LEU A 209 10.55 6.82 -11.50
CA LEU A 209 10.72 8.26 -11.24
C LEU A 209 11.31 9.01 -12.44
N LYS A 210 12.29 8.41 -13.13
CA LYS A 210 12.88 8.99 -14.34
C LYS A 210 11.83 9.11 -15.45
N LYS A 211 11.02 8.06 -15.64
CA LYS A 211 9.95 8.06 -16.64
C LYS A 211 8.92 9.14 -16.33
N ASP A 212 8.42 9.20 -15.10
CA ASP A 212 7.43 10.19 -14.67
C ASP A 212 7.95 11.63 -14.81
N ALA A 213 9.22 11.87 -14.45
CA ALA A 213 9.87 13.16 -14.64
C ALA A 213 9.95 13.56 -16.12
N LEU A 214 10.35 12.64 -17.00
CA LEU A 214 10.41 12.89 -18.44
C LEU A 214 9.02 13.18 -19.02
N GLU A 215 8.00 12.41 -18.64
CA GLU A 215 6.62 12.63 -19.08
C GLU A 215 6.08 14.00 -18.63
N ALA A 216 6.39 14.40 -17.39
CA ALA A 216 6.01 15.71 -16.86
C ALA A 216 6.72 16.86 -17.61
N MET A 217 8.03 16.75 -17.85
CA MET A 217 8.81 17.76 -18.57
C MET A 217 8.36 17.89 -20.03
N GLU A 218 8.11 16.78 -20.74
CA GLU A 218 7.60 16.80 -22.11
C GLU A 218 6.19 17.40 -22.19
N THR A 219 5.36 17.17 -21.18
CA THR A 219 4.04 17.80 -21.08
C THR A 219 4.16 19.31 -20.87
N GLN A 220 5.13 19.76 -20.07
CA GLN A 220 5.36 21.18 -19.82
C GLN A 220 5.92 21.90 -21.05
N LYS A 221 6.86 21.28 -21.77
CA LYS A 221 7.47 21.83 -23.00
C LYS A 221 6.46 22.12 -24.11
N LYS A 222 5.32 21.40 -24.14
CA LYS A 222 4.25 21.63 -25.12
C LYS A 222 3.50 22.95 -24.91
N ARG A 223 3.62 23.59 -23.74
CA ARG A 223 2.98 24.87 -23.46
C ARG A 223 3.76 26.00 -24.14
N GLU A 224 3.04 26.94 -24.75
CA GLU A 224 3.63 28.08 -25.49
C GLU A 224 4.66 28.87 -24.67
N GLU A 225 4.45 28.98 -23.36
CA GLU A 225 5.31 29.68 -22.40
C GLU A 225 6.73 29.08 -22.28
N PHE A 226 6.91 27.80 -22.62
CA PHE A 226 8.14 27.04 -22.36
C PHE A 226 8.77 26.46 -23.65
N LYS A 227 8.31 26.88 -24.83
CA LYS A 227 8.77 26.31 -26.12
C LYS A 227 10.24 26.61 -26.43
N ASP A 228 10.73 27.75 -25.97
CA ASP A 228 12.09 28.22 -26.23
C ASP A 228 13.06 27.87 -25.07
N GLU A 229 12.56 27.25 -23.99
CA GLU A 229 13.39 26.82 -22.87
C GLU A 229 14.01 25.43 -23.10
N GLU A 230 15.29 25.30 -22.76
CA GLU A 230 15.97 24.00 -22.77
C GLU A 230 15.47 23.15 -21.60
N MET A 231 15.11 21.89 -21.89
CA MET A 231 14.66 20.98 -20.83
C MET A 231 15.84 20.63 -19.91
N PRO A 232 15.67 20.73 -18.58
CA PRO A 232 16.70 20.33 -17.65
C PRO A 232 16.93 18.81 -17.70
N ASP A 233 18.15 18.38 -17.38
CA ASP A 233 18.45 16.96 -17.21
C ASP A 233 17.73 16.41 -15.97
N VAL A 234 17.12 15.24 -16.09
CA VAL A 234 16.44 14.53 -14.99
C VAL A 234 17.36 14.36 -13.79
N LYS A 235 18.67 14.15 -14.01
CA LYS A 235 19.66 13.99 -12.93
C LYS A 235 19.87 15.27 -12.10
N SER A 236 19.55 16.43 -12.69
CA SER A 236 19.67 17.73 -12.03
C SER A 236 18.46 18.08 -11.17
N LEU A 237 17.34 17.36 -11.34
CA LEU A 237 16.12 17.58 -10.58
C LEU A 237 16.34 17.26 -9.11
N ASP A 238 15.74 18.07 -8.25
CA ASP A 238 15.79 17.91 -6.81
C ASP A 238 14.38 17.65 -6.29
N ILE A 239 14.12 16.41 -5.85
CA ILE A 239 12.79 15.97 -5.41
C ILE A 239 12.26 16.84 -4.26
N ARG A 240 13.15 17.46 -3.50
CA ARG A 240 12.83 18.31 -2.36
C ARG A 240 12.02 19.55 -2.76
N ASN A 241 12.14 19.98 -4.00
CA ASN A 241 11.35 21.09 -4.54
C ASN A 241 9.88 20.72 -4.81
N PHE A 242 9.52 19.44 -4.73
CA PHE A 242 8.20 18.92 -5.08
C PHE A 242 7.44 18.33 -3.88
N ILE A 243 8.01 18.37 -2.66
CA ILE A 243 7.48 17.75 -1.43
C ILE A 243 7.22 18.77 -0.31
#